data_AF-A0AAF0DIZ2-F1
#
_entry.id   AF-A0AAF0DIZ2-F1
#
_cell.length_a   1.000
_cell.length_b   1.000
_cell.length_c   1.000
_cell.angle_alpha   90.00
_cell.angle_beta   90.00
_cell.angle_gamma   90.00
#
_symmetry.space_group_name_H-M   'P 1'
#
loop_
_entity.id
_entity.type
_entity.pdbx_description
1 polymer ?
#
loop_
_entity_poly.entity_id
_entity_poly.type
_entity_poly.pdbx_seq_one_letter_code
_entity_poly.pdbx_strand_id
1 'polypeptide(L)'
;MVNVIGKNWMGNQFDNSSFKFENGSVWKVRGKICEKALLYLYREIEIPGQPAEAQGVYHCQQTEGDDVGKEAIMKIRMQLPPDPRIASPDPKERAKFAQRNPGINSVQEVTSLERLTAANCPFAPKLFAWQVCFQSSEQWVPGGYIMVIVMEKVPGISLERFWARPFPEREKIRLSFRRSLTMLYDLRIDHYDPQPENLIYDANEDRW
;
A
#
# COMPACT_ATOMS: atom_id res chain seq x y z
N MET A 1 -0.38 16.84 4.17
CA MET A 1 0.44 15.72 3.65
C MET A 1 1.07 16.17 2.36
N VAL A 2 2.40 16.19 2.28
CA VAL A 2 3.09 16.60 1.04
C VAL A 2 3.57 15.34 0.33
N ASN A 3 2.95 15.02 -0.81
CA ASN A 3 3.51 14.04 -1.72
C ASN A 3 4.67 14.72 -2.46
N VAL A 4 5.91 14.34 -2.15
CA VAL A 4 7.08 14.89 -2.85
C VAL A 4 7.24 14.11 -4.15
N ILE A 5 6.60 14.60 -5.20
CA ILE A 5 6.64 14.03 -6.55
C ILE A 5 8.08 14.12 -7.08
N GLY A 6 8.63 12.99 -7.56
CA GLY A 6 9.92 12.94 -8.26
C GLY A 6 11.13 12.45 -7.47
N LYS A 7 11.00 12.17 -6.15
CA LYS A 7 12.06 11.53 -5.36
C LYS A 7 11.70 10.07 -5.08
N ASN A 8 12.54 9.15 -5.56
CA ASN A 8 12.43 7.71 -5.24
C ASN A 8 13.11 7.46 -3.88
N TRP A 9 12.30 7.17 -2.86
CA TRP A 9 12.75 6.81 -1.52
C TRP A 9 13.11 5.34 -1.44
N MET A 10 12.35 4.46 -2.10
CA MET A 10 12.67 3.04 -2.20
C MET A 10 13.60 2.74 -3.37
N GLY A 11 13.44 3.46 -4.48
CA GLY A 11 14.16 3.13 -5.71
C GLY A 11 13.94 1.67 -6.11
N ASN A 12 15.04 0.96 -6.37
CA ASN A 12 15.05 -0.42 -6.87
C ASN A 12 15.40 -1.43 -5.77
N GLN A 13 15.43 -1.04 -4.49
CA GLN A 13 15.94 -1.89 -3.40
C GLN A 13 15.14 -3.18 -3.20
N PHE A 14 13.88 -3.22 -3.64
CA PHE A 14 12.99 -4.38 -3.52
C PHE A 14 12.86 -5.15 -4.83
N ASP A 15 13.50 -4.70 -5.91
CA ASP A 15 13.38 -5.35 -7.20
C ASP A 15 13.92 -6.78 -7.13
N ASN A 16 13.12 -7.73 -7.62
CA ASN A 16 13.41 -9.17 -7.58
C ASN A 16 13.57 -9.79 -6.18
N SER A 17 13.26 -9.06 -5.11
CA SER A 17 13.25 -9.60 -3.74
C SER A 17 12.12 -10.60 -3.56
N SER A 18 12.30 -11.54 -2.62
CA SER A 18 11.28 -12.50 -2.23
C SER A 18 10.96 -12.37 -0.74
N PHE A 19 9.69 -12.47 -0.40
CA PHE A 19 9.22 -12.43 0.99
C PHE A 19 8.54 -13.75 1.34
N LYS A 20 8.99 -14.37 2.43
CA LYS A 20 8.41 -15.58 3.00
C LYS A 20 7.53 -15.22 4.18
N PHE A 21 6.26 -15.63 4.11
CA PHE A 21 5.24 -15.33 5.11
C PHE A 21 5.02 -16.52 6.06
N GLU A 22 4.36 -16.27 7.18
CA GLU A 22 4.10 -17.28 8.23
C GLU A 22 3.25 -18.46 7.73
N ASN A 23 2.37 -18.21 6.75
CA ASN A 23 1.59 -19.26 6.10
C ASN A 23 2.41 -20.17 5.16
N GLY A 24 3.73 -19.99 5.09
CA GLY A 24 4.63 -20.77 4.24
C GLY A 24 4.70 -20.29 2.79
N SER A 25 3.87 -19.32 2.39
CA SER A 25 3.93 -18.77 1.03
C SER A 25 5.18 -17.91 0.83
N VAL A 26 5.73 -17.95 -0.38
CA VAL A 26 6.81 -17.06 -0.82
C VAL A 26 6.35 -16.27 -2.02
N TRP A 27 6.50 -14.95 -1.98
CA TRP A 27 6.10 -14.05 -3.05
C TRP A 27 7.30 -13.24 -3.55
N LYS A 28 7.52 -13.28 -4.86
CA LYS A 28 8.61 -12.56 -5.54
C LYS A 28 8.10 -11.26 -6.14
N VAL A 29 8.81 -10.16 -5.85
CA VAL A 29 8.62 -8.85 -6.49
C VAL A 29 8.99 -8.96 -7.97
N ARG A 30 8.14 -8.43 -8.85
CA ARG A 30 8.34 -8.45 -10.30
C ARG A 30 8.59 -7.06 -10.87
N GLY A 31 7.55 -6.22 -10.90
CA GLY A 31 7.60 -4.91 -11.55
C GLY A 31 6.96 -3.85 -10.67
N LYS A 32 7.60 -2.69 -10.57
CA LYS A 32 7.10 -1.56 -9.78
C LYS A 32 6.03 -0.82 -10.57
N ILE A 33 4.88 -0.60 -9.92
CA ILE A 33 3.75 0.14 -10.49
C ILE A 33 3.88 1.62 -10.14
N CYS A 34 4.05 1.92 -8.85
CA CYS A 34 4.21 3.30 -8.39
C CYS A 34 4.95 3.36 -7.06
N GLU A 35 5.41 4.57 -6.73
CA GLU A 35 5.95 4.92 -5.41
C GLU A 35 5.41 6.27 -4.99
N LYS A 36 5.06 6.41 -3.70
CA LYS A 36 4.73 7.67 -3.05
C LYS A 36 5.37 7.73 -1.67
N ALA A 37 5.47 8.92 -1.10
CA ALA A 37 5.87 9.09 0.30
C ALA A 37 4.86 9.93 1.07
N LEU A 38 4.67 9.51 2.31
CA LEU A 38 3.82 10.13 3.30
C LEU A 38 4.74 10.86 4.29
N LEU A 39 5.05 12.12 3.96
CA LEU A 39 5.91 12.96 4.79
C LEU A 39 5.05 13.86 5.68
N TYR A 40 5.23 13.74 6.99
CA TYR A 40 4.72 14.67 7.98
C TYR A 40 5.75 15.78 8.15
N LEU A 41 5.67 16.80 7.29
CA LEU A 41 6.56 17.95 7.40
C LEU A 41 6.32 18.66 8.74
N TYR A 42 7.42 19.02 9.40
CA TYR A 42 7.56 19.67 10.72
C TYR A 42 6.67 20.90 11.01
N ARG A 43 5.81 21.35 10.09
CA ARG A 43 5.09 22.62 10.21
C ARG A 43 3.58 22.56 10.40
N GLU A 44 2.90 21.42 10.29
CA GLU A 44 1.43 21.48 10.42
C GLU A 44 0.80 20.50 11.40
N ILE A 45 1.23 19.24 11.51
CA ILE A 45 0.80 18.33 12.61
C ILE A 45 1.88 17.25 12.80
N GLU A 46 2.72 17.36 13.83
CA GLU A 46 3.41 16.17 14.36
C GLU A 46 2.33 15.35 15.07
N ILE A 47 1.92 14.22 14.48
CA ILE A 47 1.13 13.23 15.22
C ILE A 47 2.16 12.42 16.00
N PRO A 48 2.24 12.53 17.34
CA PRO A 48 3.22 11.80 18.12
C PRO A 48 3.13 10.30 17.81
N GLY A 49 4.25 9.70 17.43
CA GLY A 49 4.31 8.27 17.09
C GLY A 49 3.89 7.91 15.66
N GLN A 50 3.66 8.87 14.75
CA GLN A 50 3.53 8.58 13.31
C GLN A 50 4.85 8.81 12.57
N PRO A 51 5.55 7.76 12.14
CA PRO A 51 6.77 7.92 11.36
C PRO A 51 6.43 8.37 9.93
N ALA A 52 7.37 9.08 9.30
CA ALA A 52 7.32 9.26 7.85
C ALA A 52 7.43 7.89 7.17
N GLU A 53 6.72 7.69 6.06
CA GLU A 53 6.67 6.40 5.36
C GLU A 53 6.90 6.59 3.86
N ALA A 54 7.65 5.70 3.24
CA ALA A 54 7.59 5.47 1.80
C ALA A 54 6.60 4.33 1.53
N GLN A 55 5.83 4.41 0.45
CA GLN A 55 4.98 3.34 -0.06
C GLN A 55 5.35 3.01 -1.51
N GLY A 56 5.60 1.73 -1.79
CA GLY A 56 5.79 1.20 -3.14
C GLY A 56 4.72 0.15 -3.43
N VAL A 57 4.18 0.18 -4.65
CA VAL A 57 3.21 -0.81 -5.13
C VAL A 57 3.85 -1.57 -6.28
N TYR A 58 3.81 -2.89 -6.23
CA TYR A 58 4.50 -3.78 -7.14
C TYR A 58 3.57 -4.89 -7.64
N HIS A 59 3.76 -5.33 -8.87
CA HIS A 59 3.37 -6.67 -9.26
C HIS A 59 4.23 -7.69 -8.53
N CYS A 60 3.61 -8.77 -8.05
CA CYS A 60 4.31 -9.90 -7.49
C CYS A 60 3.71 -11.22 -7.97
N GLN A 61 4.45 -12.29 -7.76
CA GLN A 61 4.01 -13.65 -8.08
C GLN A 61 4.37 -14.61 -6.97
N GLN A 62 3.47 -15.55 -6.66
CA GLN A 62 3.75 -16.61 -5.71
C GLN A 62 4.73 -17.62 -6.30
N THR A 63 5.81 -17.91 -5.59
CA THR A 63 6.84 -18.89 -5.99
C THR A 63 6.82 -20.14 -5.12
N GLU A 64 6.27 -20.07 -3.91
CA GLU A 64 6.07 -21.22 -3.00
C GLU A 64 4.72 -21.08 -2.27
N GLY A 65 4.10 -22.21 -1.91
CA GLY A 65 2.79 -22.29 -1.25
C GLY A 65 1.71 -22.87 -2.16
N ASP A 66 0.44 -22.63 -1.83
CA ASP A 66 -0.68 -23.36 -2.45
C ASP A 66 -1.01 -22.90 -3.89
N ASP A 67 -0.80 -21.63 -4.23
CA ASP A 67 -1.14 -21.07 -5.54
C ASP A 67 0.11 -20.65 -6.34
N VAL A 68 1.12 -21.53 -6.48
CA VAL A 68 2.34 -21.21 -7.25
C VAL A 68 2.00 -20.68 -8.65
N GLY A 69 2.62 -19.56 -9.01
CA GLY A 69 2.40 -18.86 -10.29
C GLY A 69 1.32 -17.78 -10.24
N LYS A 70 0.52 -17.71 -9.17
CA LYS A 70 -0.51 -16.68 -8.98
C LYS A 70 0.08 -15.28 -8.97
N GLU A 71 -0.50 -14.40 -9.79
CA GLU A 71 -0.17 -12.98 -9.80
C GLU A 71 -0.97 -12.23 -8.74
N ALA A 72 -0.32 -11.24 -8.12
CA ALA A 72 -0.92 -10.40 -7.08
C ALA A 72 -0.30 -9.00 -7.09
N ILE A 73 -0.79 -8.15 -6.19
CA ILE A 73 -0.20 -6.85 -5.87
C ILE A 73 0.51 -6.96 -4.52
N MET A 74 1.76 -6.51 -4.49
CA MET A 74 2.54 -6.34 -3.27
C MET A 74 2.67 -4.86 -2.97
N LYS A 75 2.14 -4.43 -1.82
CA LYS A 75 2.35 -3.10 -1.28
C LYS A 75 3.39 -3.18 -0.18
N ILE A 76 4.48 -2.44 -0.33
CA ILE A 76 5.55 -2.33 0.65
C ILE A 76 5.46 -0.93 1.25
N ARG A 77 5.41 -0.85 2.58
CA ARG A 77 5.54 0.40 3.34
C ARG A 77 6.81 0.35 4.16
N MET A 78 7.67 1.34 4.01
CA MET A 78 8.97 1.39 4.67
C MET A 78 9.11 2.67 5.48
N GLN A 79 9.54 2.53 6.73
CA GLN A 79 9.80 3.68 7.58
C GLN A 79 10.89 4.59 6.98
N LEU A 80 10.64 5.90 6.97
CA LEU A 80 11.62 6.94 6.69
C LEU A 80 12.00 7.66 8.00
N PRO A 81 13.19 8.29 8.07
CA PRO A 81 13.51 9.18 9.19
C PRO A 81 12.53 10.36 9.22
N PRO A 82 12.36 11.05 10.36
CA PRO A 82 11.36 12.11 10.54
C PRO A 82 11.39 13.18 9.44
N ASP A 83 12.59 13.65 9.06
CA ASP A 83 12.79 14.42 7.83
C ASP A 83 13.86 13.78 6.94
N PRO A 84 13.44 13.05 5.89
CA PRO A 84 14.37 12.34 5.02
C PRO A 84 15.10 13.26 4.03
N ARG A 85 14.85 14.58 4.05
CA ARG A 85 15.58 15.56 3.22
C ARG A 85 16.86 16.06 3.88
N ILE A 86 16.93 15.99 5.21
CA ILE A 86 18.07 16.45 6.02
C ILE A 86 18.58 15.33 6.94
N ALA A 87 18.23 14.08 6.64
CA ALA A 87 18.65 12.93 7.44
C ALA A 87 20.17 12.77 7.46
N SER A 88 20.71 12.41 8.62
CA SER A 88 22.14 12.13 8.79
C SER A 88 22.59 10.99 7.86
N PRO A 89 23.76 11.11 7.19
CA PRO A 89 24.34 10.01 6.42
C PRO A 89 24.83 8.86 7.32
N ASP A 90 25.01 9.06 8.62
CA ASP A 90 25.39 8.00 9.56
C ASP A 90 24.21 7.05 9.87
N PRO A 91 24.31 5.74 9.52
CA PRO A 91 23.28 4.76 9.86
C PRO A 91 22.97 4.66 11.35
N LYS A 92 23.95 4.88 12.23
CA LYS A 92 23.75 4.81 13.70
C LYS A 92 22.85 5.93 14.19
N GLU A 93 22.98 7.13 13.61
CA GLU A 93 22.11 8.26 13.92
C GLU A 93 20.69 8.01 13.41
N ARG A 94 20.55 7.45 12.20
CA ARG A 94 19.22 7.11 11.66
C ARG A 94 18.54 5.98 12.42
N ALA A 95 19.30 5.00 12.91
CA ALA A 95 18.78 3.88 13.70
C ALA A 95 18.08 4.33 14.99
N LYS A 96 18.42 5.51 15.54
CA LYS A 96 17.74 6.07 16.72
C LYS A 96 16.26 6.35 16.49
N PHE A 97 15.85 6.50 15.22
CA PHE A 97 14.45 6.71 14.86
C PHE A 97 13.69 5.41 14.60
N ALA A 98 14.34 4.24 14.67
CA ALA A 98 13.72 2.96 14.38
C ALA A 98 12.48 2.69 15.23
N GLN A 99 11.37 2.38 14.57
CA GLN A 99 10.15 1.92 15.21
C GLN A 99 9.86 0.49 14.76
N ARG A 100 9.49 -0.37 15.71
CA ARG A 100 9.15 -1.77 15.42
C ARG A 100 7.73 -1.92 14.90
N ASN A 101 6.82 -1.06 15.35
CA ASN A 101 5.43 -1.07 14.95
C ASN A 101 5.23 -0.14 13.75
N PRO A 102 4.49 -0.57 12.71
CA PRO A 102 4.10 0.31 11.60
C PRO A 102 3.26 1.50 12.06
N GLY A 103 3.21 2.56 11.24
CA GLY A 103 2.34 3.72 11.47
C GLY A 103 0.85 3.34 11.49
N ILE A 104 0.01 4.24 12.02
CA ILE A 104 -1.42 3.96 12.22
C ILE A 104 -2.14 3.67 10.90
N ASN A 105 -1.76 4.38 9.83
CA ASN A 105 -2.32 4.19 8.50
C ASN A 105 -1.99 2.79 7.94
N SER A 106 -0.76 2.32 8.19
CA SER A 106 -0.29 1.00 7.78
C SER A 106 -1.04 -0.12 8.52
N VAL A 107 -1.22 0.04 9.83
CA VAL A 107 -2.00 -0.89 10.67
C VAL A 107 -3.48 -0.90 10.25
N GLN A 108 -4.09 0.27 10.09
CA GLN A 108 -5.48 0.41 9.67
C GLN A 108 -5.73 -0.24 8.31
N GLU A 109 -4.84 -0.06 7.35
CA GLU A 109 -4.95 -0.67 6.02
C GLU A 109 -5.05 -2.20 6.10
N VAL A 110 -4.15 -2.85 6.84
CA VAL A 110 -4.19 -4.31 7.00
C VAL A 110 -5.41 -4.76 7.79
N THR A 111 -5.75 -4.10 8.91
CA THR A 111 -6.94 -4.46 9.68
C THR A 111 -8.23 -4.32 8.84
N SER A 112 -8.32 -3.30 7.98
CA SER A 112 -9.43 -3.16 7.04
C SER A 112 -9.44 -4.28 6.00
N LEU A 113 -8.29 -4.61 5.39
CA LEU A 113 -8.18 -5.68 4.40
C LEU A 113 -8.51 -7.06 5.00
N GLU A 114 -8.10 -7.34 6.24
CA GLU A 114 -8.46 -8.56 6.97
C GLU A 114 -9.98 -8.67 7.14
N ARG A 115 -10.64 -7.59 7.61
CA ARG A 115 -12.09 -7.55 7.80
C ARG A 115 -12.86 -7.71 6.48
N LEU A 116 -12.41 -7.02 5.42
CA LEU A 116 -13.02 -7.10 4.09
C LEU A 116 -12.87 -8.50 3.48
N THR A 117 -11.71 -9.13 3.65
CA THR A 117 -11.44 -10.49 3.20
C THR A 117 -12.29 -11.50 3.95
N ALA A 118 -12.39 -11.38 5.28
CA ALA A 118 -13.24 -12.25 6.11
C ALA A 118 -14.73 -12.12 5.77
N ALA A 119 -15.18 -10.91 5.43
CA ALA A 119 -16.55 -10.65 4.96
C ALA A 119 -16.79 -11.09 3.50
N ASN A 120 -15.75 -11.59 2.81
CA ASN A 120 -15.80 -11.93 1.38
C ASN A 120 -16.33 -10.76 0.53
N CYS A 121 -15.93 -9.53 0.88
CA CYS A 121 -16.39 -8.32 0.22
C CYS A 121 -15.99 -8.35 -1.27
N PRO A 122 -16.94 -8.30 -2.21
CA PRO A 122 -16.62 -8.43 -3.64
C PRO A 122 -15.94 -7.19 -4.21
N PHE A 123 -15.90 -6.09 -3.44
CA PHE A 123 -15.47 -4.78 -3.89
C PHE A 123 -14.14 -4.32 -3.30
N ALA A 124 -13.43 -5.23 -2.64
CA ALA A 124 -12.12 -4.96 -2.09
C ALA A 124 -11.18 -6.10 -2.49
N PRO A 125 -9.90 -5.80 -2.76
CA PRO A 125 -8.93 -6.85 -3.03
C PRO A 125 -8.81 -7.75 -1.80
N LYS A 126 -8.83 -9.07 -2.02
CA LYS A 126 -8.60 -10.05 -0.96
C LYS A 126 -7.15 -9.98 -0.47
N LEU A 127 -6.97 -10.01 0.84
CA LEU A 127 -5.67 -10.15 1.49
C LEU A 127 -5.19 -11.60 1.37
N PHE A 128 -4.00 -11.81 0.82
CA PHE A 128 -3.38 -13.13 0.73
C PHE A 128 -2.36 -13.37 1.85
N ALA A 129 -1.53 -12.38 2.14
CA ALA A 129 -0.57 -12.44 3.24
C ALA A 129 -0.11 -11.04 3.64
N TRP A 130 0.38 -10.87 4.87
CA TRP A 130 1.13 -9.69 5.25
C TRP A 130 2.14 -10.03 6.34
N GLN A 131 3.18 -9.22 6.49
CA GLN A 131 4.15 -9.33 7.58
C GLN A 131 4.86 -8.00 7.83
N VAL A 132 5.55 -7.93 8.97
CA VAL A 132 6.51 -6.87 9.28
C VAL A 132 7.91 -7.48 9.34
N CYS A 133 8.84 -6.90 8.58
CA CYS A 133 10.28 -7.15 8.72
C CYS A 133 11.01 -5.85 9.06
N PHE A 134 12.34 -5.90 9.19
CA PHE A 134 13.14 -4.77 9.64
C PHE A 134 14.19 -4.39 8.61
N GLN A 135 14.45 -3.09 8.54
CA GLN A 135 15.42 -2.48 7.65
C GLN A 135 16.86 -2.87 8.01
N SER A 136 17.68 -3.13 6.99
CA SER A 136 19.11 -3.39 7.13
C SER A 136 19.91 -2.11 7.45
N SER A 137 21.22 -2.25 7.70
CA SER A 137 22.14 -1.13 7.95
C SER A 137 22.22 -0.12 6.80
N GLU A 138 21.94 -0.56 5.58
CA GLU A 138 22.07 0.25 4.37
C GLU A 138 20.79 1.01 4.02
N GLN A 139 19.69 0.73 4.70
CA GLN A 139 18.41 1.35 4.44
C GLN A 139 18.22 2.65 5.24
N TRP A 140 17.09 3.32 4.99
CA TRP A 140 16.82 4.66 5.50
C TRP A 140 16.82 4.73 7.02
N VAL A 141 16.22 3.77 7.70
CA VAL A 141 16.16 3.70 9.15
C VAL A 141 16.55 2.29 9.57
N PRO A 142 17.84 2.01 9.82
CA PRO A 142 18.26 0.67 10.23
C PRO A 142 17.49 0.19 11.47
N GLY A 143 16.94 -1.02 11.41
CA GLY A 143 16.07 -1.57 12.45
C GLY A 143 14.62 -1.03 12.45
N GLY A 144 14.32 -0.02 11.63
CA GLY A 144 12.95 0.46 11.40
C GLY A 144 12.13 -0.55 10.60
N TYR A 145 10.81 -0.47 10.69
CA TYR A 145 9.96 -1.47 10.06
C TYR A 145 9.91 -1.35 8.52
N ILE A 146 9.61 -2.49 7.91
CA ILE A 146 9.11 -2.65 6.54
C ILE A 146 7.85 -3.53 6.66
N MET A 147 6.70 -3.00 6.28
CA MET A 147 5.46 -3.74 6.21
C MET A 147 5.22 -4.19 4.77
N VAL A 148 4.99 -5.48 4.57
CA VAL A 148 4.72 -6.07 3.26
C VAL A 148 3.31 -6.64 3.27
N ILE A 149 2.50 -6.22 2.32
CA ILE A 149 1.10 -6.63 2.16
C ILE A 149 0.96 -7.23 0.76
N VAL A 150 0.50 -8.46 0.67
CA VAL A 150 0.18 -9.14 -0.59
C VAL A 150 -1.34 -9.27 -0.69
N MET A 151 -1.90 -8.69 -1.73
CA MET A 151 -3.33 -8.66 -1.96
C MET A 151 -3.67 -8.95 -3.42
N GLU A 152 -4.92 -9.31 -3.66
CA GLU A 152 -5.47 -9.59 -4.98
C GLU A 152 -5.15 -8.49 -5.99
N LYS A 153 -4.76 -8.92 -7.19
CA LYS A 153 -4.70 -8.06 -8.37
C LYS A 153 -6.09 -8.01 -8.99
N VAL A 154 -6.85 -6.97 -8.67
CA VAL A 154 -8.18 -6.77 -9.24
C VAL A 154 -8.09 -6.42 -10.73
N PRO A 155 -8.98 -6.98 -11.58
CA PRO A 155 -9.11 -6.55 -12.97
C PRO A 155 -9.65 -5.11 -13.04
N GLY A 156 -9.40 -4.44 -14.16
CA GLY A 156 -9.93 -3.12 -14.44
C GLY A 156 -8.85 -2.06 -14.68
N ILE A 157 -9.30 -0.82 -14.69
CA ILE A 157 -8.48 0.35 -15.01
C ILE A 157 -8.58 1.40 -13.91
N SER A 158 -7.46 2.08 -13.65
CA SER A 158 -7.44 3.21 -12.71
C SER A 158 -8.38 4.33 -13.16
N LEU A 159 -9.03 4.95 -12.19
CA LEU A 159 -9.88 6.11 -12.38
C LEU A 159 -9.14 7.44 -12.24
N GLU A 160 -7.81 7.46 -12.25
CA GLU A 160 -7.00 8.70 -12.26
C GLU A 160 -7.50 9.72 -13.31
N ARG A 161 -7.87 9.25 -14.51
CA ARG A 161 -8.41 10.07 -15.60
C ARG A 161 -9.93 10.06 -15.69
N PHE A 162 -10.63 9.86 -14.58
CA PHE A 162 -12.10 9.77 -14.53
C PHE A 162 -12.81 10.91 -15.27
N TRP A 163 -12.37 12.15 -15.07
CA TRP A 163 -13.01 13.33 -15.65
C TRP A 163 -12.84 13.46 -17.17
N ALA A 164 -11.85 12.77 -17.75
CA ALA A 164 -11.65 12.73 -19.20
C ALA A 164 -12.63 11.78 -19.91
N ARG A 165 -13.40 10.97 -19.16
CA ARG A 165 -14.34 10.00 -19.71
C ARG A 165 -15.67 10.67 -20.13
N PRO A 166 -16.35 10.14 -21.17
CA PRO A 166 -17.70 10.57 -21.56
C PRO A 166 -18.68 10.56 -20.38
N PHE A 167 -19.62 11.50 -20.38
CA PHE A 167 -20.61 11.61 -19.31
C PHE A 167 -21.39 10.31 -19.03
N PRO A 168 -21.91 9.57 -20.03
CA PRO A 168 -22.63 8.32 -19.77
C PRO A 168 -21.80 7.27 -19.05
N GLU A 169 -20.51 7.18 -19.39
CA GLU A 169 -19.57 6.26 -18.73
C GLU A 169 -19.31 6.67 -17.27
N ARG A 170 -19.14 7.97 -17.02
CA ARG A 170 -18.98 8.51 -15.66
C ARG A 170 -20.21 8.23 -14.79
N GLU A 171 -21.42 8.34 -15.34
CA GLU A 171 -22.64 8.01 -14.60
C GLU A 171 -22.72 6.52 -14.24
N LYS A 172 -22.36 5.63 -15.18
CA LYS A 172 -22.28 4.18 -14.92
C LYS A 172 -21.32 3.88 -13.76
N ILE A 173 -20.11 4.45 -13.80
CA ILE A 173 -19.09 4.28 -12.75
C ILE A 173 -19.59 4.79 -11.39
N ARG A 174 -20.24 5.96 -11.34
CA ARG A 174 -20.80 6.52 -10.09
C ARG A 174 -21.87 5.61 -9.48
N LEU A 175 -22.74 5.04 -10.31
CA LEU A 175 -23.76 4.10 -9.85
C LEU A 175 -23.13 2.84 -9.25
N SER A 176 -22.09 2.30 -9.89
CA SER A 176 -21.35 1.16 -9.33
C SER A 176 -20.68 1.53 -8.01
N PHE A 177 -19.93 2.63 -7.95
CA PHE A 177 -19.28 3.12 -6.73
C PHE A 177 -20.27 3.33 -5.58
N ARG A 178 -21.45 3.90 -5.85
CA ARG A 178 -22.50 4.10 -4.82
C ARG A 178 -22.95 2.78 -4.20
N ARG A 179 -23.16 1.72 -4.99
CA ARG A 179 -23.56 0.40 -4.47
C ARG A 179 -22.51 -0.15 -3.52
N SER A 180 -21.25 -0.04 -3.92
CA SER A 180 -20.16 -0.60 -3.12
C SER A 180 -19.88 0.20 -1.85
N LEU A 181 -20.00 1.53 -1.91
CA LEU A 181 -19.86 2.40 -0.75
C LEU A 181 -20.90 2.07 0.34
N THR A 182 -22.14 1.75 -0.05
CA THR A 182 -23.16 1.28 0.90
C THR A 182 -22.72 0.02 1.64
N MET A 183 -22.13 -0.96 0.94
CA MET A 183 -21.62 -2.17 1.59
C MET A 183 -20.42 -1.91 2.51
N LEU A 184 -19.53 -0.97 2.18
CA LEU A 184 -18.45 -0.58 3.09
C LEU A 184 -18.99 0.01 4.39
N TYR A 185 -20.03 0.85 4.30
CA TYR A 185 -20.68 1.42 5.48
C TYR A 185 -21.39 0.37 6.33
N ASP A 186 -22.02 -0.63 5.71
CA ASP A 186 -22.59 -1.77 6.44
C ASP A 186 -21.53 -2.55 7.22
N LEU A 187 -20.30 -2.61 6.69
CA LEU A 187 -19.12 -3.19 7.35
C LEU A 187 -18.45 -2.24 8.35
N ARG A 188 -18.95 -1.01 8.52
CA ARG A 188 -18.37 0.06 9.35
C ARG A 188 -16.90 0.34 9.00
N ILE A 189 -16.65 0.46 7.70
CA ILE A 189 -15.34 0.81 7.15
C ILE A 189 -15.47 2.14 6.41
N ASP A 190 -14.67 3.12 6.80
CA ASP A 190 -14.56 4.41 6.16
C ASP A 190 -13.24 4.51 5.38
N HIS A 191 -13.31 4.99 4.13
CA HIS A 191 -12.13 5.20 3.31
C HIS A 191 -11.61 6.63 3.47
N TYR A 192 -10.46 6.80 4.11
CA TYR A 192 -9.85 8.11 4.40
C TYR A 192 -8.90 8.65 3.30
N ASP A 193 -8.66 7.91 2.22
CA ASP A 193 -7.81 8.31 1.09
C ASP A 193 -8.59 8.23 -0.24
N PRO A 194 -9.58 9.13 -0.46
CA PRO A 194 -10.53 9.06 -1.57
C PRO A 194 -9.95 9.49 -2.93
N GLN A 195 -8.66 9.23 -3.16
CA GLN A 195 -7.99 9.60 -4.40
C GLN A 195 -8.43 8.70 -5.57
N PRO A 196 -8.75 9.26 -6.76
CA PRO A 196 -9.17 8.48 -7.93
C PRO A 196 -8.16 7.42 -8.36
N GLU A 197 -6.87 7.62 -8.09
CA GLU A 197 -5.83 6.62 -8.38
C GLU A 197 -6.00 5.31 -7.59
N ASN A 198 -6.61 5.38 -6.40
CA ASN A 198 -6.89 4.21 -5.57
C ASN A 198 -8.16 3.45 -5.99
N LEU A 199 -8.92 3.99 -6.95
CA LEU A 199 -10.14 3.38 -7.46
C LEU A 199 -9.83 2.67 -8.78
N ILE A 200 -10.03 1.36 -8.78
CA ILE A 200 -10.01 0.55 -10.00
C ILE A 200 -11.46 0.33 -10.42
N TYR A 201 -11.74 0.40 -11.72
CA TYR A 201 -13.06 0.05 -12.26
C TYR A 201 -12.92 -1.07 -13.27
N ASP A 202 -13.61 -2.17 -13.02
CA ASP A 202 -13.80 -3.26 -13.97
C ASP A 202 -15.12 -3.06 -14.71
N ALA A 203 -15.02 -2.70 -15.99
CA ALA A 203 -16.18 -2.50 -16.85
C ALA A 203 -16.90 -3.81 -17.21
N ASN A 204 -16.21 -4.96 -17.14
CA ASN A 204 -16.77 -6.27 -17.50
C ASN A 204 -17.69 -6.77 -16.40
N GLU A 205 -17.25 -6.66 -15.14
CA GLU A 205 -18.03 -7.07 -13.97
C GLU A 205 -18.88 -5.91 -13.40
N ASP A 206 -18.78 -4.71 -14.00
CA ASP A 206 -19.38 -3.46 -13.51
C ASP A 206 -19.07 -3.20 -12.03
N ARG A 207 -17.80 -3.44 -11.67
CA ARG A 207 -17.31 -3.51 -10.29
C ARG A 207 -16.26 -2.42 -10.03
N TRP A 208 -16.28 -1.88 -8.81
CA TRP A 208 -15.18 -1.09 -8.23
C TRP A 208 -14.26 -2.02 -7.43
#